data_AF-A0A930XQK1-F1
#
_entry.id   AF-A0A930XQK1-F1
#
_cell.length_a   1.000
_cell.length_b   1.000
_cell.length_c   1.000
_cell.angle_alpha   90.00
_cell.angle_beta   90.00
_cell.angle_gamma   90.00
#
_symmetry.space_group_name_H-M   'P 1'
#
loop_
_entity.id
_entity.type
_entity.pdbx_description
1 polymer ?
#
loop_
_entity_poly.entity_id
_entity_poly.type
_entity_poly.pdbx_seq_one_letter_code
_entity_poly.pdbx_strand_id
1 'polypeptide(L)'
;MIRPPSSGSLDIESNAVYQGQFGSFVIDQRDRREVMIYRLGLGMAALCFAVGVALTLSGLVTVDQAEILTWLYAGMMVGLGISLWMIHIYMAVLHRALQVFWAMGAIASGAIAFSSPDPLWVTVYQQPLSIFGIGLGAVALTGIFFKEAFCFNRLETKALTVIVPLLLLGHLAGWLPLSAERGLLATWAVLFAIFALRKAMQAIPPDIGDKSVFAYLKQQKLGNVSSP
;
A
#
# COMPACT_ATOMS: atom_id res chain seq x y z
N MET A 1 -3.59 -59.97 -7.63
CA MET A 1 -2.39 -59.20 -8.02
C MET A 1 -2.80 -57.73 -8.02
N ILE A 2 -2.53 -57.02 -6.92
CA ILE A 2 -3.01 -55.65 -6.67
C ILE A 2 -1.97 -54.69 -7.23
N ARG A 3 -2.36 -53.85 -8.19
CA ARG A 3 -1.53 -52.79 -8.76
C ARG A 3 -1.46 -51.65 -7.73
N PRO A 4 -0.28 -51.16 -7.33
CA PRO A 4 -0.22 -50.05 -6.38
C PRO A 4 -0.75 -48.77 -7.04
N PRO A 5 -1.34 -47.84 -6.26
CA PRO A 5 -1.74 -46.55 -6.77
C PRO A 5 -0.49 -45.75 -7.13
N SER A 6 -0.51 -45.13 -8.31
CA SER A 6 0.48 -44.14 -8.73
C SER A 6 0.59 -43.08 -7.64
N SER A 7 1.77 -43.00 -7.01
CA SER A 7 2.15 -41.91 -6.14
C SER A 7 1.86 -40.59 -6.86
N GLY A 8 0.87 -39.85 -6.38
CA GLY A 8 0.66 -38.48 -6.79
C GLY A 8 1.94 -37.72 -6.53
N SER A 9 2.63 -37.36 -7.61
CA SER A 9 3.62 -36.31 -7.56
C SER A 9 2.91 -35.10 -6.97
N LEU A 10 3.47 -34.58 -5.88
CA LEU A 10 3.26 -33.18 -5.53
C LEU A 10 3.85 -32.40 -6.70
N ASP A 11 3.03 -32.18 -7.73
CA ASP A 11 3.35 -31.32 -8.85
C ASP A 11 3.56 -29.93 -8.26
N ILE A 12 4.83 -29.59 -8.04
CA ILE A 12 5.27 -28.21 -7.85
C ILE A 12 4.75 -27.48 -9.08
N GLU A 13 3.65 -26.73 -8.92
CA GLU A 13 2.91 -26.08 -10.01
C GLU A 13 3.88 -25.55 -11.08
N SER A 14 3.76 -26.14 -12.26
CA SER A 14 4.52 -25.83 -13.45
C SER A 14 4.59 -24.32 -13.69
N ASN A 15 5.75 -23.85 -14.12
CA ASN A 15 5.97 -22.58 -14.81
C ASN A 15 4.94 -22.38 -15.94
N ALA A 16 3.73 -21.93 -15.58
CA ALA A 16 2.65 -21.71 -16.53
C ALA A 16 3.11 -20.63 -17.51
N VAL A 17 2.98 -20.93 -18.80
CA VAL A 17 3.30 -20.01 -19.88
C VAL A 17 2.07 -19.17 -20.15
N TYR A 18 2.19 -17.86 -19.97
CA TYR A 18 1.16 -16.87 -20.23
C TYR A 18 1.43 -16.22 -21.59
N GLN A 19 0.37 -15.86 -22.30
CA GLN A 19 0.49 -15.05 -23.52
C GLN A 19 0.30 -13.58 -23.18
N GLY A 20 1.35 -12.79 -23.40
CA GLY A 20 1.34 -11.35 -23.25
C GLY A 20 1.18 -10.61 -24.58
N GLN A 21 1.11 -9.28 -24.52
CA GLN A 21 0.97 -8.40 -25.68
C GLN A 21 2.17 -8.45 -26.62
N PHE A 22 3.38 -8.63 -26.09
CA PHE A 22 4.63 -8.65 -26.85
C PHE A 22 5.29 -10.04 -26.88
N GLY A 23 4.53 -11.09 -26.56
CA GLY A 23 4.99 -12.48 -26.58
C GLY A 23 4.70 -13.24 -25.29
N SER A 24 5.06 -14.53 -25.28
CA SER A 24 4.84 -15.39 -24.12
C SER A 24 5.79 -15.06 -22.97
N PHE A 25 5.31 -15.17 -21.74
CA PHE A 25 6.12 -15.01 -20.54
C PHE A 25 5.77 -16.06 -19.48
N VAL A 26 6.67 -16.26 -18.53
CA VAL A 26 6.51 -17.22 -17.44
C VAL A 26 6.44 -16.47 -16.12
N ILE A 27 5.50 -16.91 -15.26
CA ILE A 27 5.45 -16.52 -13.85
C ILE A 27 6.15 -17.61 -13.04
N ASP A 28 7.28 -17.26 -12.45
CA ASP A 28 8.11 -18.13 -11.64
C ASP A 28 7.77 -18.01 -10.14
N GLN A 29 8.47 -18.79 -9.32
CA GLN A 29 8.27 -18.80 -7.87
C GLN A 29 8.73 -17.51 -7.18
N ARG A 30 9.68 -16.78 -7.76
CA ARG A 30 10.13 -15.50 -7.22
C ARG A 30 9.04 -14.46 -7.37
N ASP A 31 8.37 -14.36 -8.52
CA ASP A 31 7.27 -13.41 -8.70
C ASP A 31 6.14 -13.69 -7.72
N ARG A 32 5.78 -14.97 -7.56
CA ARG A 32 4.74 -15.39 -6.62
C ARG A 32 5.10 -14.98 -5.19
N ARG A 33 6.36 -15.17 -4.79
CA ARG A 33 6.87 -14.74 -3.48
C ARG A 33 6.82 -13.23 -3.31
N GLU A 34 7.24 -12.47 -4.32
CA GLU A 34 7.18 -11.00 -4.30
C GLU A 34 5.74 -10.51 -4.12
N VAL A 35 4.77 -11.09 -4.84
CA VAL A 35 3.33 -10.78 -4.64
C VAL A 35 2.86 -11.13 -3.23
N MET A 36 3.24 -12.29 -2.69
CA MET A 36 2.86 -12.66 -1.32
C MET A 36 3.40 -11.66 -0.29
N ILE A 37 4.68 -11.25 -0.40
CA ILE A 37 5.27 -10.28 0.51
C ILE A 37 4.61 -8.90 0.35
N TYR A 38 4.34 -8.48 -0.89
CA TYR A 38 3.58 -7.26 -1.18
C TYR A 38 2.22 -7.24 -0.45
N ARG A 39 1.46 -8.34 -0.53
CA ARG A 39 0.14 -8.47 0.10
C ARG A 39 0.23 -8.53 1.61
N LEU A 40 1.24 -9.20 2.17
CA LEU A 40 1.49 -9.23 3.61
C LEU A 40 1.83 -7.83 4.15
N GLY A 41 2.69 -7.09 3.46
CA GLY A 41 2.99 -5.69 3.81
C GLY A 41 1.73 -4.81 3.78
N LEU A 42 0.90 -4.96 2.75
CA LEU A 42 -0.37 -4.25 2.64
C LEU A 42 -1.36 -4.61 3.76
N GLY A 43 -1.46 -5.90 4.09
CA GLY A 43 -2.29 -6.41 5.18
C GLY A 43 -1.83 -5.90 6.53
N MET A 44 -0.53 -5.88 6.79
CA MET A 44 0.05 -5.28 8.00
C MET A 44 -0.28 -3.80 8.09
N ALA A 45 -0.14 -3.05 6.98
CA ALA A 45 -0.48 -1.65 6.96
C ALA A 45 -1.96 -1.39 7.28
N ALA A 46 -2.86 -2.13 6.65
CA ALA A 46 -4.29 -2.02 6.90
C ALA A 46 -4.66 -2.40 8.34
N LEU A 47 -4.06 -3.45 8.90
CA LEU A 47 -4.32 -3.90 10.27
C LEU A 47 -3.87 -2.85 11.28
N CYS A 48 -2.62 -2.37 11.18
CA CYS A 48 -2.10 -1.34 12.07
C CYS A 48 -2.94 -0.07 12.03
N PHE A 49 -3.33 0.37 10.82
CA PHE A 49 -4.20 1.53 10.64
C PHE A 49 -5.59 1.31 11.25
N ALA A 50 -6.23 0.17 10.98
CA ALA A 50 -7.57 -0.13 11.50
C ALA A 50 -7.60 -0.21 13.03
N VAL A 51 -6.59 -0.85 13.64
CA VAL A 51 -6.45 -0.90 15.10
C VAL A 51 -6.22 0.50 15.67
N GLY A 52 -5.33 1.30 15.06
CA GLY A 52 -5.09 2.68 15.48
C GLY A 52 -6.36 3.53 15.46
N VAL A 53 -7.12 3.48 14.36
CA VAL A 53 -8.39 4.20 14.23
C VAL A 53 -9.42 3.70 15.24
N ALA A 54 -9.55 2.38 15.45
CA ALA A 54 -10.48 1.82 16.42
C ALA A 54 -10.15 2.26 17.86
N LEU A 55 -8.87 2.32 18.22
CA LEU A 55 -8.41 2.82 19.52
C LEU A 55 -8.69 4.32 19.68
N THR A 56 -8.41 5.13 18.66
CA THR A 56 -8.68 6.56 18.69
C THR A 56 -10.17 6.88 18.82
N LEU A 57 -11.04 6.17 18.08
CA LEU A 57 -12.47 6.46 18.05
C LEU A 57 -13.25 5.85 19.23
N SER A 58 -12.73 4.78 19.85
CA SER A 58 -13.35 4.17 21.03
C SER A 58 -13.11 4.98 22.31
N GLY A 59 -12.13 5.89 22.31
CA GLY A 59 -11.74 6.65 23.50
C GLY A 59 -11.07 5.78 24.57
N LEU A 60 -10.68 4.55 24.23
CA LEU A 60 -10.03 3.60 25.15
C LEU A 60 -8.59 3.98 25.48
N VAL A 61 -7.96 4.83 24.67
CA VAL A 61 -6.57 5.26 24.82
C VAL A 61 -6.55 6.67 25.40
N THR A 62 -5.97 6.81 26.60
CA THR A 62 -5.68 8.13 27.18
C THR A 62 -4.48 8.77 26.49
N VAL A 63 -4.28 10.09 26.67
CA VAL A 63 -3.13 10.81 26.12
C VAL A 63 -1.80 10.16 26.52
N ASP A 64 -1.70 9.68 27.77
CA ASP A 64 -0.50 9.02 28.29
C ASP A 64 -0.23 7.64 27.64
N GLN A 65 -1.28 6.97 27.15
CA GLN A 65 -1.17 5.67 26.46
C GLN A 65 -0.99 5.83 24.95
N ALA A 66 -0.98 7.06 24.47
CA ALA A 66 -1.16 7.35 23.07
C ALA A 66 0.10 7.10 22.22
N GLU A 67 1.21 6.73 22.87
CA GLU A 67 2.41 6.21 22.22
C GLU A 67 2.16 4.91 21.43
N ILE A 68 1.18 4.09 21.85
CA ILE A 68 0.79 2.91 21.08
C ILE A 68 0.32 3.26 19.66
N LEU A 69 -0.32 4.43 19.49
CA LEU A 69 -0.75 4.92 18.18
C LEU A 69 0.44 5.32 17.30
N THR A 70 1.51 5.85 17.89
CA THR A 70 2.77 6.12 17.18
C THR A 70 3.39 4.82 16.66
N TRP A 71 3.42 3.77 17.48
CA TRP A 71 3.95 2.46 17.06
C TRP A 71 3.06 1.78 16.01
N LEU A 72 1.74 1.88 16.12
CA LEU A 72 0.81 1.41 15.09
C LEU A 72 1.01 2.17 13.78
N TYR A 73 1.16 3.49 13.83
CA TYR A 73 1.48 4.28 12.64
C TYR A 73 2.84 3.88 12.02
N ALA A 74 3.87 3.65 12.84
CA ALA A 74 5.16 3.16 12.37
C ALA A 74 5.03 1.79 11.69
N GLY A 75 4.26 0.86 12.28
CA GLY A 75 3.93 -0.43 11.67
C GLY A 75 3.20 -0.28 10.33
N MET A 76 2.28 0.69 10.24
CA MET A 76 1.61 1.03 8.99
C MET A 76 2.60 1.48 7.92
N MET A 77 3.53 2.39 8.26
CA MET A 77 4.54 2.89 7.33
C MET A 77 5.53 1.81 6.89
N VAL A 78 5.92 0.90 7.78
CA VAL A 78 6.77 -0.25 7.41
C VAL A 78 6.03 -1.18 6.45
N GLY A 79 4.77 -1.51 6.73
CA GLY A 79 3.96 -2.36 5.85
C GLY A 79 3.75 -1.75 4.48
N LEU A 80 3.48 -0.45 4.43
CA LEU A 80 3.39 0.32 3.20
C LEU A 80 4.72 0.29 2.42
N GLY A 81 5.86 0.46 3.10
CA GLY A 81 7.18 0.39 2.49
C GLY A 81 7.49 -0.97 1.88
N ILE A 82 7.23 -2.05 2.61
CA ILE A 82 7.36 -3.44 2.12
C ILE A 82 6.48 -3.63 0.88
N SER A 83 5.24 -3.16 0.94
CA SER A 83 4.28 -3.24 -0.16
C SER A 83 4.80 -2.50 -1.40
N LEU A 84 5.26 -1.26 -1.24
CA LEU A 84 5.83 -0.44 -2.33
C LEU A 84 7.12 -1.02 -2.91
N TRP A 85 7.91 -1.74 -2.12
CA TRP A 85 9.13 -2.36 -2.62
C TRP A 85 8.84 -3.58 -3.50
N MET A 86 7.80 -4.36 -3.14
CA MET A 86 7.49 -5.65 -3.77
C MET A 86 6.39 -5.58 -4.85
N ILE A 87 5.64 -4.49 -4.93
CA ILE A 87 4.54 -4.33 -5.89
C ILE A 87 5.07 -4.21 -7.33
N HIS A 88 4.43 -4.92 -8.25
CA HIS A 88 4.70 -4.78 -9.69
C HIS A 88 3.85 -3.64 -10.26
N ILE A 89 4.52 -2.61 -10.80
CA ILE A 89 3.89 -1.44 -11.42
C ILE A 89 4.57 -1.20 -12.77
N TYR A 90 3.82 -1.21 -13.88
CA TYR A 90 4.37 -0.96 -15.22
C TYR A 90 4.99 0.44 -15.35
N MET A 91 4.33 1.44 -14.78
CA MET A 91 4.74 2.83 -14.87
C MET A 91 5.86 3.12 -13.86
N ALA A 92 7.10 2.90 -14.28
CA ALA A 92 8.27 3.06 -13.43
C ALA A 92 8.42 4.47 -12.82
N VAL A 93 7.94 5.52 -13.51
CA VAL A 93 7.94 6.90 -12.97
C VAL A 93 6.98 7.02 -11.79
N LEU A 94 5.76 6.50 -11.94
CA LEU A 94 4.78 6.48 -10.86
C LEU A 94 5.32 5.68 -9.67
N HIS A 95 5.83 4.48 -9.90
CA HIS A 95 6.37 3.62 -8.83
C HIS A 95 7.46 4.31 -8.02
N ARG A 96 8.45 4.92 -8.68
CA ARG A 96 9.52 5.67 -8.00
C ARG A 96 8.99 6.89 -7.25
N ALA A 97 8.03 7.62 -7.83
CA ALA A 97 7.42 8.75 -7.15
C ALA A 97 6.74 8.32 -5.84
N LEU A 98 6.01 7.20 -5.85
CA LEU A 98 5.39 6.66 -4.62
C LEU A 98 6.43 6.24 -3.57
N GLN A 99 7.54 5.62 -3.99
CA GLN A 99 8.63 5.25 -3.08
C GLN A 99 9.29 6.49 -2.45
N VAL A 100 9.51 7.55 -3.25
CA VAL A 100 10.07 8.82 -2.76
C VAL A 100 9.11 9.52 -1.80
N PHE A 101 7.81 9.60 -2.13
CA PHE A 101 6.80 10.15 -1.23
C PHE A 101 6.70 9.38 0.08
N TRP A 102 6.74 8.04 0.02
CA TRP A 102 6.76 7.21 1.22
C TRP A 102 8.01 7.47 2.07
N ALA A 103 9.19 7.51 1.45
CA ALA A 103 10.45 7.73 2.16
C ALA A 103 10.47 9.12 2.84
N MET A 104 10.08 10.17 2.12
CA MET A 104 9.99 11.52 2.68
C MET A 104 8.97 11.58 3.83
N GLY A 105 7.80 10.95 3.66
CA GLY A 105 6.79 10.88 4.70
C GLY A 105 7.27 10.12 5.95
N ALA A 106 7.99 9.01 5.77
CA ALA A 106 8.56 8.23 6.86
C ALA A 106 9.64 9.02 7.61
N ILE A 107 10.54 9.70 6.88
CA ILE A 107 11.58 10.54 7.47
C ILE A 107 10.95 11.71 8.25
N ALA A 108 9.97 12.40 7.67
CA ALA A 108 9.28 13.50 8.34
C ALA A 108 8.54 13.01 9.60
N SER A 109 7.87 11.85 9.53
CA SER A 109 7.19 11.25 10.67
C SER A 109 8.17 10.93 11.80
N GLY A 110 9.32 10.33 11.48
CA GLY A 110 10.38 10.06 12.44
C GLY A 110 10.95 11.34 13.05
N ALA A 111 11.27 12.34 12.23
CA ALA A 111 11.78 13.61 12.69
C ALA A 111 10.83 14.30 13.67
N ILE A 112 9.52 14.29 13.39
CA ILE A 112 8.50 14.86 14.28
C ILE A 112 8.38 14.05 15.57
N ALA A 113 8.36 12.71 15.47
CA ALA A 113 8.29 11.83 16.64
C ALA A 113 9.48 11.96 17.59
N PHE A 114 10.68 12.26 17.07
CA PHE A 114 11.88 12.46 17.90
C PHE A 114 12.06 13.89 18.40
N SER A 115 11.47 14.89 17.73
CA SER A 115 11.62 16.31 18.10
C SER A 115 10.49 16.85 18.97
N SER A 116 9.34 16.18 18.97
CA SER A 116 8.16 16.60 19.74
C SER A 116 8.11 15.88 21.10
N PRO A 117 7.72 16.57 22.18
CA PRO A 117 7.52 15.94 23.49
C PRO A 117 6.26 15.06 23.51
N ASP A 118 5.29 15.36 22.65
CA ASP A 118 4.03 14.62 22.53
C ASP A 118 4.11 13.47 21.53
N PRO A 119 3.31 12.40 21.70
CA PRO A 119 3.18 11.35 20.71
C PRO A 119 2.81 11.89 19.32
N LEU A 120 3.36 11.27 18.27
CA LEU A 120 3.25 11.72 16.88
C LEU A 120 1.82 12.12 16.46
N TRP A 121 0.82 11.31 16.81
CA TRP A 121 -0.56 11.58 16.41
C TRP A 121 -1.16 12.81 17.10
N VAL A 122 -0.77 13.10 18.36
CA VAL A 122 -1.19 14.31 19.08
C VAL A 122 -0.61 15.52 18.39
N THR A 123 0.70 15.46 18.08
CA THR A 123 1.40 16.52 17.37
C THR A 123 0.76 16.80 16.01
N VAL A 124 0.41 15.75 15.25
CA VAL A 124 -0.23 15.92 13.94
C VAL A 124 -1.58 16.63 14.04
N TYR A 125 -2.40 16.24 15.02
CA TYR A 125 -3.72 16.82 15.22
C TYR A 125 -3.66 18.27 15.72
N GLN A 126 -2.70 18.60 16.59
CA GLN A 126 -2.55 19.94 17.16
C GLN A 126 -1.77 20.90 16.26
N GLN A 127 -0.89 20.38 15.41
CA GLN A 127 -0.06 21.14 14.48
C GLN A 127 -0.32 20.67 13.04
N PRO A 128 -1.43 21.11 12.40
CA PRO A 128 -1.82 20.60 11.08
C PRO A 128 -0.76 20.81 9.99
N LEU A 129 0.11 21.81 10.12
CA LEU A 129 1.23 22.03 9.20
C LEU A 129 2.20 20.84 9.09
N SER A 130 2.24 19.97 10.10
CA SER A 130 2.98 18.70 10.05
C SER A 130 2.53 17.79 8.90
N ILE A 131 1.31 17.95 8.39
CA ILE A 131 0.75 17.21 7.25
C ILE A 131 1.56 17.46 5.97
N PHE A 132 2.24 18.60 5.81
CA PHE A 132 3.12 18.80 4.64
C PHE A 132 4.26 17.79 4.57
N GLY A 133 4.73 17.27 5.71
CA GLY A 133 5.71 16.20 5.77
C GLY A 133 5.05 14.82 5.82
N ILE A 134 4.26 14.58 6.87
CA ILE A 134 3.66 13.26 7.17
C ILE A 134 2.67 12.83 6.07
N GLY A 135 1.94 13.79 5.51
CA GLY A 135 0.98 13.56 4.42
C GLY A 135 1.62 13.00 3.16
N LEU A 136 2.94 13.12 2.96
CA LEU A 136 3.63 12.46 1.84
C LEU A 136 3.54 10.93 1.92
N GLY A 137 3.51 10.36 3.13
CA GLY A 137 3.23 8.93 3.31
C GLY A 137 1.80 8.58 2.86
N ALA A 138 0.83 9.45 3.13
CA ALA A 138 -0.54 9.29 2.67
C ALA A 138 -0.69 9.49 1.16
N VAL A 139 0.13 10.34 0.51
CA VAL A 139 0.22 10.44 -0.96
C VAL A 139 0.68 9.10 -1.55
N ALA A 140 1.71 8.48 -0.97
CA ALA A 140 2.19 7.18 -1.43
C ALA A 140 1.10 6.09 -1.33
N LEU A 141 0.40 6.05 -0.19
CA LEU A 141 -0.72 5.13 0.04
C LEU A 141 -1.89 5.39 -0.93
N THR A 142 -2.26 6.66 -1.13
CA THR A 142 -3.29 7.09 -2.09
C THR A 142 -2.94 6.62 -3.51
N GLY A 143 -1.66 6.66 -3.87
CA GLY A 143 -1.16 6.15 -5.15
C GLY A 143 -1.35 4.65 -5.33
N ILE A 144 -1.23 3.84 -4.26
CA ILE A 144 -1.57 2.40 -4.32
C ILE A 144 -3.06 2.23 -4.59
N PHE A 145 -3.92 2.95 -3.86
CA PHE A 145 -5.37 2.88 -4.09
C PHE A 145 -5.74 3.30 -5.51
N PHE A 146 -5.13 4.37 -6.01
CA PHE A 146 -5.33 4.84 -7.37
C PHE A 146 -4.92 3.79 -8.41
N LYS A 147 -3.73 3.18 -8.26
CA LYS A 147 -3.26 2.09 -9.13
C LYS A 147 -4.27 0.95 -9.16
N GLU A 148 -4.75 0.53 -7.99
CA GLU A 148 -5.68 -0.59 -7.86
C GLU A 148 -7.09 -0.27 -8.37
N ALA A 149 -7.54 0.99 -8.21
CA ALA A 149 -8.76 1.49 -8.82
C ALA A 149 -8.70 1.42 -10.34
N PHE A 150 -7.55 1.75 -10.94
CA PHE A 150 -7.35 1.67 -12.38
C PHE A 150 -7.24 0.22 -12.88
N CYS A 151 -6.49 -0.63 -12.18
CA CYS A 151 -6.25 -2.02 -12.59
C CYS A 151 -7.48 -2.93 -12.43
N PHE A 152 -8.25 -2.77 -11.34
CA PHE A 152 -9.33 -3.72 -10.97
C PHE A 152 -10.71 -3.07 -10.83
N ASN A 153 -10.84 -1.77 -11.09
CA ASN A 153 -12.11 -1.04 -11.07
C ASN A 153 -12.91 -1.19 -9.76
N ARG A 154 -12.20 -1.29 -8.62
CA ARG A 154 -12.81 -1.51 -7.30
C ARG A 154 -13.37 -0.22 -6.71
N LEU A 155 -14.55 -0.29 -6.10
CA LEU A 155 -15.22 0.88 -5.53
C LEU A 155 -14.50 1.39 -4.28
N GLU A 156 -14.05 0.49 -3.41
CA GLU A 156 -13.36 0.84 -2.17
C GLU A 156 -12.07 1.63 -2.43
N THR A 157 -11.30 1.25 -3.45
CA THR A 157 -10.05 1.95 -3.78
C THR A 157 -10.30 3.29 -4.45
N LYS A 158 -11.34 3.43 -5.29
CA LYS A 158 -11.77 4.72 -5.83
C LYS A 158 -12.19 5.69 -4.74
N ALA A 159 -13.00 5.22 -3.79
CA ALA A 159 -13.44 6.02 -2.66
C ALA A 159 -12.24 6.43 -1.79
N LEU A 160 -11.32 5.51 -1.49
CA LEU A 160 -10.09 5.79 -0.75
C LEU A 160 -9.21 6.83 -1.44
N THR A 161 -9.11 6.82 -2.78
CA THR A 161 -8.36 7.84 -3.53
C THR A 161 -8.90 9.26 -3.29
N VAL A 162 -10.16 9.42 -2.90
CA VAL A 162 -10.77 10.71 -2.59
C VAL A 162 -10.78 10.99 -1.08
N ILE A 163 -11.13 10.00 -0.26
CA ILE A 163 -11.28 10.16 1.19
C ILE A 163 -9.98 10.56 1.87
N VAL A 164 -8.85 9.93 1.50
CA VAL A 164 -7.55 10.20 2.12
C VAL A 164 -7.12 11.67 1.92
N PRO A 165 -7.03 12.19 0.69
CA PRO A 165 -6.67 13.59 0.50
C PRO A 165 -7.72 14.55 1.04
N LEU A 166 -9.03 14.22 0.93
CA LEU A 166 -10.09 15.05 1.48
C LEU A 166 -9.96 15.22 2.99
N LEU A 167 -9.70 14.15 3.73
CA LEU A 167 -9.53 14.19 5.18
C LEU A 167 -8.30 15.03 5.56
N LEU A 168 -7.15 14.75 4.95
CA LEU A 168 -5.88 15.41 5.35
C LEU A 168 -5.85 16.88 4.95
N LEU A 169 -6.27 17.22 3.73
CA LEU A 169 -6.38 18.62 3.29
C LEU A 169 -7.53 19.33 4.01
N GLY A 170 -8.59 18.59 4.34
CA GLY A 170 -9.69 18.98 5.22
C GLY A 170 -9.20 19.52 6.56
N HIS A 171 -8.47 18.67 7.26
CA HIS A 171 -7.87 18.98 8.56
C HIS A 171 -6.83 20.10 8.46
N LEU A 172 -5.95 20.05 7.46
CA LEU A 172 -4.93 21.09 7.22
C LEU A 172 -5.54 22.48 7.02
N ALA A 173 -6.65 22.58 6.29
CA ALA A 173 -7.33 23.86 6.04
C ALA A 173 -8.28 24.29 7.17
N GLY A 174 -8.53 23.43 8.17
CA GLY A 174 -9.35 23.74 9.34
C GLY A 174 -10.85 23.93 9.06
N TRP A 175 -11.33 23.59 7.86
CA TRP A 175 -12.73 23.73 7.45
C TRP A 175 -13.59 22.49 7.69
N LEU A 176 -12.97 21.36 8.04
CA LEU A 176 -13.68 20.10 8.28
C LEU A 176 -14.17 20.05 9.73
N PRO A 177 -15.48 19.85 9.99
CA PRO A 177 -15.95 19.66 11.36
C PRO A 177 -15.45 18.32 11.93
N LEU A 178 -15.22 18.27 13.24
CA LEU A 178 -14.69 17.10 13.94
C LEU A 178 -15.51 15.81 13.69
N SER A 179 -16.83 15.91 13.55
CA SER A 179 -17.69 14.77 13.22
C SER A 179 -17.39 14.20 11.82
N ALA A 180 -17.10 15.06 10.84
CA ALA A 180 -16.71 14.66 9.50
C ALA A 180 -15.30 14.04 9.49
N GLU A 181 -14.35 14.60 10.24
CA GLU A 181 -13.01 14.02 10.37
C GLU A 181 -13.06 12.58 10.90
N ARG A 182 -13.79 12.37 12.01
CA ARG A 182 -14.00 11.04 12.60
C ARG A 182 -14.69 10.08 11.63
N GLY A 183 -15.73 10.55 10.94
CA GLY A 183 -16.47 9.76 9.95
C GLY A 183 -15.60 9.33 8.76
N LEU A 184 -14.81 10.26 8.20
CA LEU A 184 -13.89 9.97 7.11
C LEU A 184 -12.75 9.04 7.54
N LEU A 185 -12.21 9.23 8.74
CA LEU A 185 -11.17 8.37 9.30
C LEU A 185 -11.68 6.94 9.52
N ALA A 186 -12.88 6.78 10.08
CA ALA A 186 -13.53 5.48 10.24
C ALA A 186 -13.78 4.81 8.88
N THR A 187 -14.29 5.58 7.91
CA THR A 187 -14.56 5.08 6.56
C THR A 187 -13.27 4.63 5.87
N TRP A 188 -12.19 5.39 6.00
CA TRP A 188 -10.88 4.99 5.50
C TRP A 188 -10.44 3.65 6.11
N ALA A 189 -10.51 3.49 7.44
CA ALA A 189 -10.10 2.26 8.10
C ALA A 189 -10.86 1.03 7.57
N VAL A 190 -12.19 1.14 7.46
CA VAL A 190 -13.05 0.06 6.97
C VAL A 190 -12.73 -0.27 5.50
N LEU A 191 -12.69 0.74 4.62
CA LEU A 191 -12.43 0.51 3.20
C LEU A 191 -11.02 -0.04 2.96
N PHE A 192 -10.02 0.39 3.74
CA PHE A 192 -8.67 -0.13 3.62
C PHE A 192 -8.60 -1.59 4.07
N ALA A 193 -9.28 -1.96 5.15
CA ALA A 193 -9.39 -3.36 5.57
C ALA A 193 -10.07 -4.24 4.51
N ILE A 194 -11.18 -3.76 3.92
CA ILE A 194 -11.87 -4.45 2.81
C ILE A 194 -10.92 -4.64 1.62
N PHE A 195 -10.23 -3.58 1.23
CA PHE A 195 -9.26 -3.62 0.12
C PHE A 195 -8.16 -4.66 0.39
N ALA A 196 -7.54 -4.63 1.57
CA ALA A 196 -6.48 -5.56 1.94
C ALA A 196 -6.98 -7.02 1.97
N LEU A 197 -8.17 -7.28 2.53
CA LEU A 197 -8.75 -8.62 2.60
C LEU A 197 -9.06 -9.18 1.20
N ARG A 198 -9.67 -8.36 0.34
CA ARG A 198 -9.90 -8.74 -1.06
C ARG A 198 -8.59 -8.94 -1.82
N LYS A 199 -7.54 -8.19 -1.48
CA LYS A 199 -6.21 -8.38 -2.08
C LYS A 199 -5.60 -9.72 -1.65
N ALA A 200 -5.74 -10.12 -0.39
CA ALA A 200 -5.26 -11.40 0.11
C ALA A 200 -5.89 -12.59 -0.62
N MET A 201 -7.19 -12.52 -0.94
CA MET A 201 -7.95 -13.59 -1.59
C MET A 201 -7.82 -13.62 -3.13
N GLN A 202 -7.22 -12.61 -3.75
CA GLN A 202 -7.15 -12.49 -5.22
C GLN A 202 -6.18 -13.53 -5.82
N ALA A 203 -6.42 -14.00 -7.04
CA ALA A 203 -5.40 -14.77 -7.78
C ALA A 203 -4.09 -13.95 -7.92
N ILE A 204 -2.93 -14.64 -7.90
CA ILE A 204 -1.60 -14.01 -7.98
C ILE A 204 -1.28 -13.39 -9.35
N PRO A 205 -1.51 -14.07 -10.50
CA PRO A 205 -1.04 -13.57 -11.80
C PRO A 205 -1.43 -12.13 -12.16
N PRO A 206 -2.66 -11.66 -11.87
CA PRO A 206 -3.04 -10.28 -12.14
C PRO A 206 -2.22 -9.21 -11.39
N ASP A 207 -1.56 -9.57 -10.28
CA ASP A 207 -0.73 -8.63 -9.51
C ASP A 207 0.70 -8.48 -10.04
N ILE A 208 1.13 -9.41 -10.89
CA ILE A 208 2.44 -9.35 -11.56
C ILE A 208 2.32 -8.53 -12.85
N GLY A 209 1.18 -8.69 -13.54
CA GLY A 209 0.98 -8.11 -14.87
C GLY A 209 1.71 -8.89 -15.97
N ASP A 210 1.64 -8.34 -17.17
CA ASP A 210 2.22 -8.82 -18.40
C ASP A 210 3.70 -8.47 -18.47
N LYS A 211 4.55 -9.47 -18.17
CA LYS A 211 6.00 -9.32 -18.24
C LYS A 211 6.54 -8.99 -19.64
N SER A 212 5.81 -9.33 -20.70
CA SER A 212 6.23 -8.99 -22.06
C SER A 212 6.24 -7.47 -22.27
N VAL A 213 5.31 -6.74 -21.64
CA VAL A 213 5.28 -5.27 -21.63
C VAL A 213 6.50 -4.70 -20.90
N PHE A 214 6.87 -5.27 -19.74
CA PHE A 214 8.08 -4.85 -19.02
C PHE A 214 9.35 -5.05 -19.86
N ALA A 215 9.46 -6.20 -20.55
CA ALA A 215 10.59 -6.48 -21.43
C ALA A 215 10.66 -5.51 -22.61
N TYR A 216 9.52 -5.24 -23.25
CA TYR A 216 9.41 -4.30 -24.36
C TYR A 216 9.80 -2.86 -23.97
N LEU A 217 9.25 -2.35 -22.85
CA LEU A 217 9.58 -1.00 -22.34
C LEU A 217 11.06 -0.87 -21.96
N LYS A 218 11.68 -1.95 -21.47
CA LYS A 218 13.12 -1.99 -21.19
C LYS A 218 13.94 -1.92 -22.48
N GLN A 219 13.55 -2.65 -23.51
CA GLN A 219 14.21 -2.61 -24.82
C GLN A 219 14.09 -1.23 -25.49
N GLN A 220 12.92 -0.60 -25.48
CA GLN A 220 12.76 0.76 -26.00
C GLN A 220 13.67 1.77 -25.31
N LYS A 221 13.80 1.70 -23.97
CA LYS A 221 14.74 2.56 -23.24
C LYS A 221 16.18 2.33 -23.65
N LEU A 222 16.59 1.08 -23.84
CA LEU A 222 17.97 0.76 -24.27
C LEU A 222 18.21 1.22 -25.72
N GLY A 223 17.26 1.02 -26.63
CA GLY A 223 17.33 1.44 -28.03
C GLY A 223 17.41 2.97 -28.20
N ASN A 224 16.68 3.72 -27.37
CA ASN A 224 16.74 5.18 -27.34
C ASN A 224 18.04 5.72 -26.73
N VAL A 225 18.78 4.93 -25.95
CA VAL A 225 20.09 5.31 -25.40
C VAL A 225 21.23 4.99 -26.39
N SER A 226 21.02 4.05 -27.32
CA SER A 226 21.98 3.67 -28.36
C SER A 226 21.85 4.45 -29.67
N SER A 227 20.92 5.41 -29.77
CA SER A 227 20.76 6.28 -30.93
C SER A 227 21.37 7.66 -30.60
N PRO A 228 22.43 8.11 -31.30
CA PRO A 228 23.12 9.38 -31.02
C PRO A 228 22.26 10.62 -31.30
#